data_AF-A0A2V7CW38-F1
#
_entry.id   AF-A0A2V7CW38-F1
#
_cell.length_a   1.000
_cell.length_b   1.000
_cell.length_c   1.000
_cell.angle_alpha   90.00
_cell.angle_beta   90.00
_cell.angle_gamma   90.00
#
_symmetry.space_group_name_H-M   'P 1'
#
loop_
_entity.id
_entity.type
_entity.pdbx_description
1 polymer ?
#
loop_
_entity_poly.entity_id
_entity_poly.type
_entity_poly.pdbx_seq_one_letter_code
_entity_poly.pdbx_strand_id
1 'polypeptide(L)'
;MNVRGIVLTMLGVAALAVGCRSSQAAATAPSLIGTSWRAEEIDGRGVPERPESTLAFEDARRITGHTACDRYFGGLELGEGTIRLKPAGTTRIACPPAVMDQESRLLAAWAPPPPSASREASFCCSTRADACACP
;
A
#
# COMPACT_ATOMS: atom_id res chain seq x y z
N MET A 1 19.75 38.98 -71.60
CA MET A 1 20.37 37.74 -72.12
C MET A 1 21.18 37.09 -71.02
N ASN A 2 20.90 35.80 -70.80
CA ASN A 2 21.75 34.76 -70.19
C ASN A 2 21.56 34.46 -68.69
N VAL A 3 20.82 33.37 -68.48
CA VAL A 3 20.63 32.55 -67.28
C VAL A 3 21.89 31.75 -66.97
N ARG A 4 22.26 31.58 -65.69
CA ARG A 4 22.99 30.37 -65.21
C ARG A 4 23.01 30.28 -63.68
N GLY A 5 22.35 29.23 -63.15
CA GLY A 5 22.58 28.50 -61.88
C GLY A 5 22.70 29.31 -60.58
N ILE A 6 22.04 28.94 -59.48
CA ILE A 6 22.23 27.66 -58.78
C ILE A 6 20.96 27.38 -57.97
N VAL A 7 20.42 26.18 -58.18
CA VAL A 7 19.47 25.51 -57.31
C VAL A 7 20.23 25.12 -56.04
N LEU A 8 19.84 25.65 -54.88
CA LEU A 8 20.19 25.04 -53.59
C LEU A 8 18.88 24.71 -52.87
N THR A 9 18.51 23.44 -53.02
CA THR A 9 17.48 22.71 -52.29
C THR A 9 17.55 23.00 -50.80
N MET A 10 16.54 23.72 -50.27
CA MET A 10 16.21 23.70 -48.84
C MET A 10 15.71 22.30 -48.50
N LEU A 11 16.61 21.48 -47.95
CA LEU A 11 16.27 20.18 -47.38
C LEU A 11 15.29 20.41 -46.22
N GLY A 12 14.08 19.89 -46.35
CA GLY A 12 13.08 19.87 -45.30
C GLY A 12 13.57 19.09 -44.09
N VAL A 13 13.54 19.72 -42.92
CA VAL A 13 13.66 19.03 -41.63
C VAL A 13 12.25 18.77 -41.12
N ALA A 14 11.69 17.62 -41.51
CA ALA A 14 10.50 17.08 -40.87
C ALA A 14 10.93 16.47 -39.53
N ALA A 15 10.79 17.22 -38.44
CA ALA A 15 11.01 16.73 -37.09
C ALA A 15 9.93 15.70 -36.73
N LEU A 16 10.22 14.41 -36.93
CA LEU A 16 9.43 13.32 -36.39
C LEU A 16 9.68 13.26 -34.88
N ALA A 17 8.79 13.88 -34.10
CA ALA A 17 8.71 13.68 -32.66
C ALA A 17 8.22 12.24 -32.39
N VAL A 18 9.15 11.29 -32.34
CA VAL A 18 8.89 9.95 -31.82
C VAL A 18 8.72 10.09 -30.31
N GLY A 19 7.47 10.29 -29.88
CA GLY A 19 7.12 10.19 -28.47
C GLY A 19 7.26 8.74 -28.01
N CYS A 20 8.13 8.48 -27.03
CA CYS A 20 8.10 7.24 -26.27
C CYS A 20 6.73 7.15 -25.59
N ARG A 21 5.80 6.37 -26.16
CA ARG A 21 4.65 5.88 -25.41
C ARG A 21 5.19 4.82 -24.46
N SER A 22 5.45 5.21 -23.22
CA SER A 22 5.61 4.26 -22.13
C SER A 22 4.30 3.51 -22.00
N SER A 23 4.21 2.36 -22.66
CA SER A 23 3.16 1.38 -22.39
C SER A 23 3.38 0.90 -20.96
N GLN A 24 2.78 1.59 -20.01
CA GLN A 24 2.58 1.07 -18.67
C GLN A 24 1.67 -0.15 -18.88
N ALA A 25 2.28 -1.34 -18.97
CA ALA A 25 1.52 -2.56 -18.85
C ALA A 25 0.80 -2.46 -17.52
N ALA A 26 -0.53 -2.41 -17.56
CA ALA A 26 -1.35 -2.53 -16.37
C ALA A 26 -1.05 -3.93 -15.82
N ALA A 27 -0.11 -4.01 -14.89
CA ALA A 27 0.13 -5.20 -14.13
C ALA A 27 -1.19 -5.51 -13.43
N THR A 28 -1.82 -6.63 -13.78
CA THR A 28 -2.96 -7.15 -13.03
C THR A 28 -2.49 -7.29 -11.59
N ALA A 29 -2.99 -6.43 -10.70
CA ALA A 29 -2.61 -6.46 -9.30
C ALA A 29 -2.88 -7.89 -8.76
N PRO A 30 -1.91 -8.51 -8.07
CA PRO A 30 -2.13 -9.82 -7.49
C PRO A 30 -3.33 -9.77 -6.54
N SER A 31 -4.17 -10.81 -6.60
CA SER A 31 -5.33 -10.91 -5.72
C SER A 31 -4.86 -10.96 -4.26
N LEU A 32 -5.40 -10.05 -3.44
CA LEU A 32 -5.17 -10.05 -1.99
C LEU A 32 -5.81 -11.26 -1.31
N ILE A 33 -6.86 -11.82 -1.91
CA ILE A 33 -7.66 -12.88 -1.30
C ILE A 33 -6.84 -14.16 -1.15
N GLY A 34 -6.87 -14.75 0.04
CA GLY A 34 -6.07 -15.92 0.40
C GLY A 34 -4.64 -15.58 0.83
N THR A 35 -4.25 -14.31 0.87
CA THR A 35 -2.95 -13.89 1.39
C THR A 35 -3.00 -13.62 2.90
N SER A 36 -1.86 -13.78 3.57
CA SER A 36 -1.67 -13.44 4.98
C SER A 36 -0.39 -12.62 5.12
N TRP A 37 -0.50 -11.49 5.79
CA TRP A 37 0.57 -10.54 6.03
C TRP A 37 0.94 -10.53 7.51
N ARG A 38 2.19 -10.23 7.81
CA ARG A 38 2.69 -10.07 9.16
C ARG A 38 3.23 -8.67 9.33
N ALA A 39 2.91 -8.02 10.45
CA ALA A 39 3.45 -6.71 10.75
C ALA A 39 4.95 -6.82 11.07
N GLU A 40 5.76 -6.04 10.38
CA GLU A 40 7.19 -5.87 10.69
C GLU A 40 7.43 -4.60 11.52
N GLU A 41 6.55 -3.62 11.39
CA GLU A 41 6.60 -2.34 12.10
C GLU A 41 5.18 -1.86 12.44
N ILE A 42 5.02 -1.26 13.62
CA ILE A 42 3.78 -0.60 14.06
C ILE A 42 4.17 0.76 14.67
N ASP A 43 3.68 1.85 14.08
CA ASP A 43 3.91 3.22 14.56
C ASP A 43 5.42 3.54 14.72
N GLY A 44 6.21 3.26 13.68
CA GLY A 44 7.66 3.53 13.67
C GLY A 44 8.49 2.60 14.54
N ARG A 45 7.88 1.54 15.11
CA ARG A 45 8.57 0.59 15.99
C ARG A 45 8.51 -0.82 15.43
N GLY A 46 9.67 -1.45 15.34
CA GLY A 46 9.78 -2.84 14.92
C GLY A 46 8.95 -3.79 15.78
N VAL A 47 8.38 -4.80 15.13
CA VAL A 47 7.57 -5.83 15.76
C VAL A 47 8.41 -7.10 15.96
N PRO A 48 8.44 -7.68 17.16
CA PRO A 48 9.08 -8.97 17.40
C PRO A 48 8.51 -10.07 16.48
N GLU A 49 9.34 -11.03 16.10
CA GLU A 49 8.87 -12.19 15.31
C GLU A 49 7.81 -13.02 16.04
N ARG A 50 7.80 -13.01 17.38
CA ARG A 50 6.82 -13.71 18.21
C ARG A 50 6.50 -12.92 19.48
N PRO A 51 5.22 -12.88 19.91
CA PRO A 51 4.04 -13.34 19.17
C PRO A 51 3.76 -12.47 17.94
N GLU A 52 3.24 -13.11 16.88
CA GLU A 52 3.01 -12.45 15.60
C GLU A 52 1.78 -11.53 15.65
N SER A 53 1.87 -10.41 14.93
CA SER A 53 0.73 -9.61 14.54
C SER A 53 0.45 -9.83 13.06
N THR A 54 -0.74 -10.34 12.71
CA THR A 54 -1.04 -10.82 11.35
C THR A 54 -2.34 -10.26 10.80
N LEU A 55 -2.44 -10.18 9.47
CA LEU A 55 -3.61 -9.75 8.71
C LEU A 55 -3.84 -10.72 7.55
N ALA A 56 -4.90 -11.52 7.64
CA ALA A 56 -5.30 -12.46 6.60
C ALA A 56 -6.55 -11.96 5.87
N PHE A 57 -6.53 -12.03 4.54
CA PHE A 57 -7.65 -11.68 3.66
C PHE A 57 -8.42 -12.94 3.31
N GLU A 58 -9.47 -13.22 4.08
CA GLU A 58 -10.32 -14.41 3.88
C GLU A 58 -11.10 -14.33 2.57
N ASP A 59 -11.67 -13.16 2.29
CA ASP A 59 -12.47 -12.85 1.11
C ASP A 59 -12.49 -11.33 0.86
N ALA A 60 -13.18 -10.88 -0.18
CA ALA A 60 -13.23 -9.46 -0.57
C ALA A 60 -13.84 -8.51 0.46
N ARG A 61 -14.42 -9.03 1.55
CA ARG A 61 -15.08 -8.24 2.60
C ARG A 61 -14.65 -8.60 4.00
N ARG A 62 -13.86 -9.66 4.22
CA ARG A 62 -13.53 -10.18 5.54
C ARG A 62 -12.04 -10.36 5.76
N ILE A 63 -11.61 -9.99 6.96
CA ILE A 63 -10.26 -10.23 7.47
C ILE A 63 -10.30 -10.95 8.81
N THR A 64 -9.22 -11.69 9.07
CA THR A 64 -8.94 -12.36 10.33
C THR A 64 -7.47 -12.20 10.67
N GLY A 65 -7.09 -12.44 11.92
CA GLY A 65 -5.68 -12.44 12.29
C GLY A 65 -5.44 -12.39 13.78
N HIS A 66 -4.22 -11.99 14.13
CA HIS A 66 -3.76 -11.83 15.50
C HIS A 66 -3.29 -10.41 15.76
N THR A 67 -3.67 -9.86 16.91
CA THR A 67 -3.19 -8.57 17.42
C THR A 67 -2.00 -8.75 18.37
N ALA A 68 -1.23 -9.83 18.23
CA ALA A 68 -0.25 -10.34 19.20
C ALA A 68 -0.88 -11.13 20.35
N CYS A 69 -1.69 -10.52 21.22
CA CYS A 69 -2.35 -11.22 22.33
C CYS A 69 -3.64 -11.90 21.87
N ASP A 70 -4.55 -11.10 21.30
CA ASP A 70 -5.86 -11.56 20.91
C ASP A 70 -5.96 -11.98 19.44
N ARG A 71 -7.01 -12.75 19.16
CA ARG A 71 -7.49 -12.96 17.80
C ARG A 71 -8.48 -11.85 17.46
N TYR A 72 -8.50 -11.44 16.20
CA TYR A 72 -9.49 -10.50 15.71
C TYR A 72 -10.18 -10.97 14.44
N PHE A 73 -11.33 -10.38 14.19
CA PHE A 73 -12.10 -10.53 12.96
C PHE A 73 -12.70 -9.17 12.59
N GLY A 74 -12.75 -8.87 11.30
CA GLY A 74 -13.22 -7.57 10.85
C GLY A 74 -13.68 -7.59 9.40
N GLY A 75 -14.23 -6.46 8.99
CA GLY A 75 -14.54 -6.21 7.59
C GLY A 75 -13.43 -5.44 6.89
N LEU A 76 -13.42 -5.51 5.56
CA LEU A 76 -12.67 -4.57 4.73
C LEU A 76 -13.51 -4.04 3.57
N GLU A 77 -13.07 -2.92 3.00
CA GLU A 77 -13.49 -2.40 1.71
C GLU A 77 -12.25 -2.26 0.82
N LEU A 78 -12.34 -2.85 -0.38
CA LEU A 78 -11.32 -2.70 -1.42
C LEU A 78 -11.77 -1.60 -2.38
N GLY A 79 -10.94 -0.56 -2.54
CA GLY A 79 -11.08 0.49 -3.54
C GLY A 79 -9.97 0.41 -4.59
N GLU A 80 -9.91 1.42 -5.47
CA GLU A 80 -8.82 1.52 -6.44
C GLU A 80 -7.49 1.75 -5.71
N GLY A 81 -6.68 0.70 -5.58
CA GLY A 81 -5.38 0.73 -4.90
C GLY A 81 -5.43 1.00 -3.40
N THR A 82 -6.61 0.99 -2.78
CA THR A 82 -6.79 1.32 -1.35
C THR A 82 -7.51 0.20 -0.62
N ILE A 83 -7.04 -0.08 0.61
CA ILE A 83 -7.68 -1.03 1.53
C ILE A 83 -8.18 -0.23 2.72
N ARG A 84 -9.49 -0.27 2.97
CA ARG A 84 -10.11 0.33 4.16
C ARG A 84 -10.53 -0.77 5.12
N LEU A 85 -9.92 -0.79 6.30
CA LEU A 85 -10.32 -1.70 7.36
C LEU A 85 -11.58 -1.16 8.06
N LYS A 86 -12.58 -2.01 8.26
CA LYS A 86 -13.78 -1.69 9.04
C LYS A 86 -13.55 -2.01 10.52
N PRO A 87 -14.42 -1.51 11.42
CA PRO A 87 -14.36 -1.88 12.82
C PRO A 87 -14.25 -3.40 12.98
N ALA A 88 -13.21 -3.82 13.69
CA ALA A 88 -12.92 -5.21 13.98
C ALA A 88 -13.28 -5.52 15.44
N GLY A 89 -13.77 -6.74 15.68
CA GLY A 89 -13.89 -7.29 17.02
C GLY A 89 -12.62 -8.07 17.38
N THR A 90 -12.25 -8.04 18.67
CA THR A 90 -11.16 -8.87 19.20
C THR A 90 -11.71 -9.81 20.27
N THR A 91 -11.03 -10.92 20.49
CA THR A 91 -11.10 -11.59 21.78
C THR A 91 -10.51 -10.66 22.86
N ARG A 92 -10.75 -10.93 24.14
CA ARG A 92 -10.07 -10.21 25.22
C ARG A 92 -9.50 -11.24 26.19
N ILE A 93 -8.22 -11.53 26.04
CA ILE A 93 -7.46 -12.38 26.95
C ILE A 93 -6.34 -11.58 27.62
N ALA A 94 -5.86 -12.06 28.77
CA ALA A 94 -4.73 -11.44 29.43
C ALA A 94 -3.43 -12.09 28.95
N CYS A 95 -2.47 -11.27 28.51
CA CYS A 95 -1.14 -11.68 28.10
C CYS A 95 -0.05 -10.95 28.92
N PRO A 96 1.23 -11.36 28.81
CA PRO A 96 2.33 -10.60 29.41
C PRO A 96 2.33 -9.13 28.96
N PRO A 97 2.77 -8.18 29.81
CA PRO A 97 2.67 -6.75 29.53
C PRO A 97 3.26 -6.31 28.18
N ALA A 98 4.40 -6.86 27.79
CA ALA A 98 5.05 -6.53 26.51
C ALA A 98 4.20 -6.93 25.28
N VAL A 99 3.43 -8.02 25.38
CA VAL A 99 2.54 -8.48 24.30
C VAL A 99 1.30 -7.58 24.22
N MET A 100 0.75 -7.21 25.39
CA MET A 100 -0.39 -6.27 25.46
C MET A 100 -0.02 -4.87 24.94
N ASP A 101 1.22 -4.43 25.15
CA ASP A 101 1.71 -3.16 24.59
C ASP A 101 1.77 -3.22 23.05
N GLN A 102 2.29 -4.30 22.48
CA GLN A 102 2.27 -4.52 21.03
C GLN A 102 0.84 -4.51 20.46
N GLU A 103 -0.08 -5.22 21.11
CA GLU A 103 -1.50 -5.21 20.76
C GLU A 103 -2.12 -3.81 20.80
N SER A 104 -1.87 -3.08 21.89
CA SER A 104 -2.42 -1.74 22.08
C SER A 104 -1.96 -0.79 20.99
N ARG A 105 -0.70 -0.88 20.57
CA ARG A 105 -0.16 -0.09 19.45
C ARG A 105 -0.82 -0.44 18.13
N LEU A 106 -1.05 -1.73 17.85
CA LEU A 106 -1.70 -2.16 16.62
C LEU A 106 -3.16 -1.67 16.57
N LEU A 107 -3.90 -1.84 17.67
CA LEU A 107 -5.28 -1.39 17.77
C LEU A 107 -5.41 0.13 17.66
N ALA A 108 -4.47 0.88 18.25
CA ALA A 108 -4.41 2.33 18.09
C ALA A 108 -4.16 2.75 16.64
N ALA A 109 -3.33 2.00 15.88
CA ALA A 109 -3.09 2.27 14.47
C ALA A 109 -4.31 2.01 13.57
N TRP A 110 -5.25 1.16 14.00
CA TRP A 110 -6.50 0.89 13.28
C TRP A 110 -7.68 1.73 13.77
N ALA A 111 -7.55 2.38 14.93
CA ALA A 111 -8.58 3.25 15.45
C ALA A 111 -8.75 4.46 14.51
N PRO A 112 -9.99 4.93 14.29
CA PRO A 112 -10.19 6.19 13.60
C PRO A 112 -9.42 7.31 14.32
N PRO A 113 -8.75 8.21 13.59
CA PRO A 113 -8.02 9.30 14.21
C PRO A 113 -8.98 10.17 15.04
N PRO A 114 -8.53 10.75 16.17
CA PRO A 114 -9.36 11.70 16.91
C PRO A 114 -9.73 12.89 16.00
N PRO A 115 -10.88 13.55 16.22
CA PRO A 115 -11.40 14.59 15.33
C PRO A 115 -10.48 15.82 15.18
N SER A 116 -9.47 15.96 16.05
CA SER A 116 -8.44 17.00 16.01
C SER A 116 -7.15 16.59 15.29
N ALA A 117 -6.99 15.32 14.91
CA ALA A 117 -5.79 14.84 14.23
C ALA A 117 -6.02 14.79 12.71
N SER A 118 -5.65 15.87 12.02
CA SER A 118 -5.35 15.83 10.60
C SER A 118 -3.98 15.19 10.39
N ARG A 119 -3.89 13.86 10.48
CA ARG A 119 -2.72 13.16 9.94
C ARG A 119 -3.09 12.70 8.54
N GLU A 120 -2.29 13.13 7.56
CA GLU A 120 -2.01 12.32 6.37
C GLU A 120 -1.35 11.03 6.89
N ALA A 121 -2.18 10.10 7.38
CA ALA A 121 -1.71 8.81 7.85
C ALA A 121 -1.34 7.99 6.61
N SER A 122 -0.08 8.15 6.20
CA SER A 122 0.56 7.29 5.22
C SER A 122 0.67 5.89 5.85
N PHE A 123 -0.29 5.02 5.56
CA PHE A 123 -0.10 3.59 5.72
C PHE A 123 0.90 3.14 4.65
N CYS A 124 2.18 3.10 4.97
CA CYS A 124 3.18 2.44 4.14
C CYS A 124 2.99 0.90 4.26
N CYS A 125 2.02 0.34 3.54
CA CYS A 125 1.91 -1.12 3.33
C CYS A 125 2.87 -1.51 2.20
N SER A 126 4.10 -1.91 2.55
CA SER A 126 5.04 -2.50 1.60
C SER A 126 4.65 -3.95 1.32
N THR A 127 3.84 -4.19 0.29
CA THR A 127 3.93 -5.47 -0.42
C THR A 127 5.23 -5.47 -1.21
N ARG A 128 6.09 -6.46 -0.98
CA ARG A 128 7.41 -6.57 -1.63
C ARG A 128 7.25 -6.72 -3.15
N ALA A 129 7.34 -5.61 -3.87
CA ALA A 129 8.05 -5.41 -5.13
C ALA A 129 7.69 -3.98 -5.62
N ASP A 130 8.69 -3.11 -5.54
CA ASP A 130 8.75 -1.78 -6.15
C ASP A 130 7.93 -0.64 -5.51
N ALA A 131 8.68 0.18 -4.75
CA ALA A 131 8.42 1.56 -4.33
C ALA A 131 7.34 1.82 -3.27
N CYS A 132 7.78 1.93 -2.01
CA CYS A 132 7.13 2.80 -1.03
C CYS A 132 7.98 4.06 -0.86
N ALA A 133 7.47 5.20 -1.31
CA ALA A 133 7.89 6.50 -0.81
C ALA A 133 6.76 7.03 0.09
N CYS A 134 7.00 7.01 1.40
CA CYS A 134 6.32 7.93 2.32
C CYS A 134 7.03 9.31 2.19
N PRO A 135 6.34 10.45 2.32
CA PRO A 135 6.93 11.78 2.16
C PRO A 135 8.06 12.08 3.15
#